data_AF-A0A7I8W882-F1
#
_entry.id   AF-A0A7I8W882-F1
#
_cell.length_a   1.000
_cell.length_b   1.000
_cell.length_c   1.000
_cell.angle_alpha   90.00
_cell.angle_beta   90.00
_cell.angle_gamma   90.00
#
_symmetry.space_group_name_H-M   'P 1'
#
loop_
_entity.id
_entity.type
_entity.pdbx_description
1 polymer ?
#
loop_
_entity_poly.entity_id
_entity_poly.type
_entity_poly.pdbx_seq_one_letter_code
_entity_poly.pdbx_strand_id
1 'polypeptide(L)'
;MSTDNEFLGDNGTLLVELDMRLTKEQWEAIYETPQNKRKAITDARNYWTGGLVPFTVDINAFSNEELLQIIAATKDYEKYTCIKFRNSYNGEKFHIRFVRGRGCSSSIGRVWRGQTIDLGKLCARKSIVIHEIGHALGLYHEHNRPDRDKYVQVLFQNVAPFAKSNFEKVRPNGVDYHGIPYDYSSIMHYGATAFTRNGKKTIQAKFKAKEHLMGRSTTLSFLDIKLLHRMYNCSKGCEKKDSDCPGIGFVNKDCQCVCPGEPIEICKSPEKPKKKKCEDFHHSCSFWAAQAIVTNIARAGLQKKNVIRIQYGCYGIAENPVICAVHR
;
A
#
# COMPACT_ATOMS: atom_id res chain seq x y z
N MET A 1 -21.40 13.49 17.05
CA MET A 1 -20.58 13.33 15.84
C MET A 1 -21.55 12.85 14.77
N SER A 2 -21.83 13.68 13.75
CA SER A 2 -22.89 13.45 12.75
C SER A 2 -22.58 12.22 11.89
N THR A 3 -23.52 11.29 11.83
CA THR A 3 -23.51 10.02 11.09
C THR A 3 -23.99 10.16 9.64
N ASP A 4 -23.87 11.33 9.03
CA ASP A 4 -24.66 11.66 7.83
C ASP A 4 -24.05 11.22 6.48
N ASN A 5 -22.93 10.50 6.47
CA ASN A 5 -22.28 10.01 5.24
C ASN A 5 -22.15 8.48 5.14
N GLU A 6 -22.72 7.73 6.08
CA GLU A 6 -22.66 6.27 6.09
C GLU A 6 -23.84 5.69 5.32
N PHE A 7 -23.63 5.38 4.04
CA PHE A 7 -24.62 4.63 3.28
C PHE A 7 -24.57 3.16 3.73
N LEU A 8 -25.62 2.72 4.44
CA LEU A 8 -25.91 1.30 4.64
C LEU A 8 -26.13 0.65 3.27
N GLY A 9 -25.18 -0.16 2.82
CA GLY A 9 -25.30 -0.97 1.62
C GLY A 9 -26.24 -2.16 1.84
N ASP A 10 -26.78 -2.69 0.75
CA ASP A 10 -27.88 -3.68 0.71
C ASP A 10 -27.66 -4.99 1.51
N ASN A 11 -26.45 -5.24 2.00
CA ASN A 11 -26.07 -6.42 2.78
C ASN A 11 -25.66 -6.12 4.24
N GLY A 12 -25.98 -4.92 4.76
CA GLY A 12 -25.56 -4.50 6.11
C GLY A 12 -24.09 -4.08 6.21
N THR A 13 -23.45 -3.77 5.07
CA THR A 13 -22.10 -3.20 5.00
C THR A 13 -22.15 -1.69 4.90
N LEU A 14 -21.21 -1.00 5.54
CA LEU A 14 -21.05 0.46 5.49
C LEU A 14 -20.07 0.81 4.37
N LEU A 15 -20.48 1.67 3.44
CA LEU A 15 -19.55 2.22 2.44
C LEU A 15 -18.77 3.40 3.08
N VAL A 16 -17.47 3.20 3.27
CA VAL A 16 -16.53 4.17 3.80
C VAL A 16 -15.62 4.63 2.66
N GLU A 17 -15.26 5.90 2.64
CA GLU A 17 -14.36 6.48 1.63
C GLU A 17 -14.86 6.44 0.17
N LEU A 18 -16.10 5.96 -0.02
CA LEU A 18 -16.81 5.75 -1.29
C LEU A 18 -16.36 4.52 -2.09
N ASP A 19 -15.34 3.79 -1.64
CA ASP A 19 -14.76 2.61 -2.28
C ASP A 19 -14.54 1.41 -1.33
N MET A 20 -14.56 1.60 -0.01
CA MET A 20 -14.39 0.52 0.97
C MET A 20 -15.72 0.09 1.60
N ARG A 21 -16.17 -1.14 1.35
CA ARG A 21 -17.32 -1.75 2.05
C ARG A 21 -16.85 -2.49 3.30
N LEU A 22 -17.19 -1.98 4.48
CA LEU A 22 -16.92 -2.62 5.77
C LEU A 22 -18.16 -3.31 6.32
N THR A 23 -18.01 -4.49 6.95
CA THR A 23 -19.08 -5.00 7.83
C THR A 23 -19.19 -4.11 9.06
N LYS A 24 -20.33 -4.19 9.76
CA LYS A 24 -20.51 -3.46 11.03
C LYS A 24 -19.41 -3.79 12.03
N GLU A 25 -19.06 -5.07 12.17
CA GLU A 25 -17.99 -5.52 13.09
C GLU A 25 -16.62 -4.97 12.69
N GLN A 26 -16.35 -4.87 11.37
CA GLN A 26 -15.11 -4.27 10.87
C GLN A 26 -15.06 -2.78 11.21
N TRP A 27 -16.13 -2.04 10.97
CA TRP A 27 -16.19 -0.61 11.25
C TRP A 27 -16.04 -0.34 12.76
N GLU A 28 -16.74 -1.07 13.62
CA GLU A 28 -16.62 -0.93 15.09
C GLU A 28 -15.20 -1.25 15.61
N ALA A 29 -14.55 -2.26 15.02
CA ALA A 29 -13.18 -2.63 15.36
C ALA A 29 -12.14 -1.58 14.94
N ILE A 30 -12.39 -0.86 13.84
CA ILE A 30 -11.47 0.16 13.33
C ILE A 30 -11.71 1.52 13.99
N TYR A 31 -12.98 1.91 14.16
CA TYR A 31 -13.37 3.30 14.42
C TYR A 31 -14.01 3.55 15.78
N GLU A 32 -14.56 2.55 16.47
CA GLU A 32 -15.29 2.78 17.74
C GLU A 32 -14.54 2.34 19.01
N THR A 33 -13.97 1.13 19.05
CA THR A 33 -13.60 0.50 20.34
C THR A 33 -12.39 1.14 21.07
N PRO A 34 -12.56 1.59 22.33
CA PRO A 34 -11.46 1.83 23.27
C PRO A 34 -11.34 0.66 24.28
N GLN A 35 -10.12 0.18 24.53
CA GLN A 35 -9.74 -0.72 25.64
C GLN A 35 -10.35 -2.14 25.67
N ASN A 36 -9.68 -3.10 25.03
CA ASN A 36 -9.18 -4.38 25.60
C ASN A 36 -9.01 -5.47 24.52
N LYS A 37 -7.75 -5.79 24.22
CA LYS A 37 -7.20 -7.08 23.72
C LYS A 37 -7.84 -7.80 22.52
N ARG A 38 -8.82 -7.26 21.80
CA ARG A 38 -9.16 -7.77 20.46
C ARG A 38 -8.41 -6.91 19.47
N LYS A 39 -7.38 -7.51 18.88
CA LYS A 39 -6.59 -6.89 17.83
C LYS A 39 -7.56 -6.49 16.70
N ALA A 40 -7.30 -5.33 16.10
CA ALA A 40 -7.53 -4.90 14.71
C ALA A 40 -8.06 -5.96 13.73
N ILE A 41 -8.40 -5.56 12.50
CA ILE A 41 -8.41 -6.48 11.34
C ILE A 41 -6.98 -7.01 11.09
N THR A 42 -6.63 -7.96 11.93
CA THR A 42 -5.46 -8.83 12.09
C THR A 42 -5.98 -10.24 12.38
N ASP A 43 -7.31 -10.39 12.40
CA ASP A 43 -7.98 -11.66 12.44
C ASP A 43 -7.70 -12.34 11.11
N ALA A 44 -6.85 -13.37 11.14
CA ALA A 44 -6.50 -14.19 9.99
C ALA A 44 -7.75 -14.74 9.26
N ARG A 45 -8.93 -14.76 9.91
CA ARG A 45 -10.21 -15.08 9.26
C ARG A 45 -10.58 -14.12 8.13
N ASN A 46 -10.14 -12.87 8.17
CA ASN A 46 -10.41 -11.88 7.11
C ASN A 46 -9.41 -11.97 5.95
N TYR A 47 -8.36 -12.78 6.06
CA TYR A 47 -7.49 -13.08 4.93
C TYR A 47 -8.06 -14.25 4.11
N TRP A 48 -7.69 -14.29 2.84
CA TRP A 48 -8.00 -15.40 1.96
C TRP A 48 -7.13 -16.61 2.34
N THR A 49 -7.77 -17.71 2.74
CA THR A 49 -7.08 -18.91 3.25
C THR A 49 -6.04 -19.40 2.25
N GLY A 50 -4.78 -19.47 2.67
CA GLY A 50 -3.66 -19.90 1.82
C GLY A 50 -3.36 -18.98 0.64
N GLY A 51 -3.88 -17.74 0.63
CA GLY A 51 -3.74 -16.82 -0.50
C GLY A 51 -4.55 -17.23 -1.74
N LEU A 52 -5.48 -18.18 -1.62
CA LEU A 52 -6.31 -18.61 -2.75
C LEU A 52 -7.61 -17.82 -2.80
N VAL A 53 -7.82 -17.11 -3.91
CA VAL A 53 -8.97 -16.23 -4.14
C VAL A 53 -9.83 -16.82 -5.27
N PRO A 54 -10.96 -17.47 -4.94
CA PRO A 54 -11.94 -17.87 -5.93
C PRO A 54 -12.62 -16.62 -6.50
N PHE A 55 -12.81 -16.57 -7.82
CA PHE A 55 -13.49 -15.45 -8.45
C PHE A 55 -14.37 -15.85 -9.62
N THR A 56 -15.32 -14.98 -9.96
CA THR A 56 -16.06 -14.98 -11.23
C THR A 56 -16.10 -13.56 -11.79
N VAL A 57 -16.34 -13.46 -13.10
CA VAL A 57 -16.57 -12.19 -13.79
C VAL A 57 -17.91 -12.30 -14.53
N ASP A 58 -18.76 -11.29 -14.40
CA ASP A 58 -19.97 -11.20 -15.22
C ASP A 58 -19.60 -10.87 -16.67
N ILE A 59 -19.31 -11.90 -17.46
CA ILE A 59 -18.78 -11.77 -18.83
C ILE A 59 -19.70 -10.99 -19.77
N ASN A 60 -21.00 -10.92 -19.46
CA ASN A 60 -21.97 -10.20 -20.30
C ASN A 60 -22.04 -8.70 -19.95
N ALA A 61 -21.50 -8.31 -18.80
CA ALA A 61 -21.56 -6.93 -18.30
C ALA A 61 -20.34 -6.08 -18.70
N PHE A 62 -19.31 -6.68 -19.31
CA PHE A 62 -18.03 -6.03 -19.66
C PHE A 62 -17.67 -6.25 -21.13
N SER A 63 -17.00 -5.27 -21.74
CA SER A 63 -16.41 -5.44 -23.06
C SER A 63 -15.20 -6.39 -23.01
N ASN A 64 -14.78 -6.93 -24.16
CA ASN A 64 -13.57 -7.75 -24.24
C ASN A 64 -12.33 -7.03 -23.71
N GLU A 65 -12.21 -5.72 -23.96
CA GLU A 65 -11.10 -4.92 -23.43
C GLU A 65 -11.14 -4.84 -21.90
N GLU A 66 -12.31 -4.55 -21.32
CA GLU A 66 -12.50 -4.48 -19.87
C GLU A 66 -12.22 -5.85 -19.21
N LEU A 67 -12.68 -6.95 -19.82
CA LEU A 67 -12.37 -8.30 -19.36
C LEU A 67 -10.86 -8.55 -19.34
N LEU A 68 -10.13 -8.16 -20.39
CA LEU A 68 -8.67 -8.27 -20.41
C LEU A 68 -8.00 -7.45 -19.30
N GLN A 69 -8.50 -6.24 -19.00
CA GLN A 69 -7.99 -5.42 -17.90
C GLN A 69 -8.22 -6.07 -16.53
N ILE A 70 -9.40 -6.65 -16.30
CA ILE A 70 -9.74 -7.38 -15.06
C ILE A 70 -8.82 -8.57 -14.87
N ILE A 71 -8.65 -9.40 -15.91
CA ILE A 71 -7.78 -10.56 -15.85
C ILE A 71 -6.31 -10.14 -15.67
N ALA A 72 -5.85 -9.11 -16.39
CA ALA A 72 -4.49 -8.59 -16.24
C ALA A 72 -4.20 -8.10 -14.82
N ALA A 73 -5.18 -7.49 -14.13
CA ALA A 73 -5.04 -7.09 -12.73
C ALA A 73 -4.84 -8.29 -11.81
N THR A 74 -5.60 -9.37 -11.98
CA THR A 74 -5.39 -10.61 -11.19
C THR A 74 -4.00 -11.20 -11.43
N LYS A 75 -3.51 -11.17 -12.68
CA LYS A 75 -2.17 -11.65 -13.03
C LYS A 75 -1.04 -10.86 -12.41
N ASP A 76 -1.20 -9.55 -12.16
CA ASP A 76 -0.18 -8.76 -11.45
C ASP A 76 0.00 -9.29 -10.01
N TYR A 77 -1.10 -9.57 -9.30
CA TYR A 77 -1.02 -10.17 -7.96
C TYR A 77 -0.38 -11.56 -7.99
N GLU A 78 -0.75 -12.43 -8.94
CA GLU A 78 -0.15 -13.78 -9.06
C GLU A 78 1.33 -13.78 -9.42
N LYS A 79 1.76 -12.75 -10.15
CA LYS A 79 3.15 -12.55 -10.59
C LYS A 79 4.02 -12.11 -9.40
N TYR A 80 3.58 -11.10 -8.67
CA TYR A 80 4.40 -10.45 -7.64
C TYR A 80 4.22 -11.04 -6.25
N THR A 81 3.16 -11.80 -5.99
CA THR A 81 2.84 -12.36 -4.67
C THR A 81 2.51 -13.86 -4.74
N CYS A 82 2.39 -14.50 -3.58
CA CYS A 82 1.93 -15.88 -3.49
C CYS A 82 0.42 -16.05 -3.66
N ILE A 83 -0.34 -14.96 -3.82
CA ILE A 83 -1.79 -14.98 -3.99
C ILE A 83 -2.14 -15.58 -5.35
N LYS A 84 -3.15 -16.44 -5.39
CA LYS A 84 -3.61 -17.14 -6.60
C LYS A 84 -5.08 -16.90 -6.83
N PHE A 85 -5.44 -16.67 -8.09
CA PHE A 85 -6.82 -16.48 -8.51
C PHE A 85 -7.27 -17.73 -9.26
N ARG A 86 -8.41 -18.29 -8.85
CA ARG A 86 -9.03 -19.43 -9.53
C ARG A 86 -10.50 -19.18 -9.79
N ASN A 87 -11.04 -19.84 -10.81
CA ASN A 87 -12.48 -19.81 -11.01
C ASN A 87 -13.20 -20.37 -9.78
N SER A 88 -14.25 -19.67 -9.36
CA SER A 88 -15.17 -20.13 -8.33
C SER A 88 -16.04 -21.27 -8.88
N TYR A 89 -16.39 -22.23 -8.02
CA TYR A 89 -17.37 -23.27 -8.36
C TYR A 89 -18.77 -22.92 -7.82
N ASN A 90 -19.80 -23.61 -8.32
CA ASN A 90 -21.18 -23.39 -7.87
C ASN A 90 -21.36 -23.75 -6.39
N GLY A 91 -21.90 -22.82 -5.61
CA GLY A 91 -22.11 -23.01 -4.16
C GLY A 91 -20.90 -22.62 -3.30
N GLU A 92 -19.81 -22.15 -3.90
CA GLU A 92 -18.65 -21.64 -3.16
C GLU A 92 -19.02 -20.39 -2.34
N LYS A 93 -18.87 -20.47 -1.01
CA LYS A 93 -19.35 -19.44 -0.08
C LYS A 93 -18.45 -18.20 0.01
N PHE A 94 -17.17 -18.34 -0.32
CA PHE A 94 -16.18 -17.27 -0.28
C PHE A 94 -15.57 -17.12 -1.66
N HIS A 95 -15.96 -16.07 -2.37
CA HIS A 95 -15.44 -15.77 -3.69
C HIS A 95 -15.63 -14.28 -3.98
N ILE A 96 -14.87 -13.76 -4.93
CA ILE A 96 -15.05 -12.43 -5.49
C ILE A 96 -15.90 -12.53 -6.75
N ARG A 97 -16.85 -11.62 -6.94
CA ARG A 97 -17.57 -11.44 -8.21
C ARG A 97 -17.26 -10.06 -8.76
N PHE A 98 -16.61 -10.00 -9.91
CA PHE A 98 -16.47 -8.75 -10.64
C PHE A 98 -17.79 -8.46 -11.38
N VAL A 99 -18.45 -7.36 -11.02
CA VAL A 99 -19.78 -7.00 -11.53
C VAL A 99 -19.85 -5.54 -11.97
N ARG A 100 -20.77 -5.22 -12.89
CA ARG A 100 -21.01 -3.83 -13.29
C ARG A 100 -21.84 -3.11 -12.23
N GLY A 101 -21.16 -2.35 -11.37
CA GLY A 101 -21.79 -1.54 -10.32
C GLY A 101 -22.01 -0.07 -10.71
N ARG A 102 -22.28 0.77 -9.71
CA ARG A 102 -22.45 2.23 -9.88
C ARG A 102 -21.14 3.01 -9.72
N GLY A 103 -20.22 2.51 -8.91
CA GLY A 103 -18.90 3.09 -8.64
C GLY A 103 -17.79 2.04 -8.69
N CYS A 104 -16.60 2.41 -8.25
CA CYS A 104 -15.48 1.49 -8.05
C CYS A 104 -15.42 1.21 -6.55
N SER A 105 -15.63 -0.04 -6.13
CA SER A 105 -15.63 -0.35 -4.68
C SER A 105 -15.51 -1.84 -4.40
N SER A 106 -14.98 -2.16 -3.23
CA SER A 106 -14.68 -3.52 -2.78
C SER A 106 -14.88 -3.67 -1.28
N SER A 107 -15.19 -4.88 -0.82
CA SER A 107 -15.12 -5.18 0.61
C SER A 107 -13.68 -5.30 1.08
N ILE A 108 -13.40 -4.98 2.34
CA ILE A 108 -12.06 -5.16 2.89
C ILE A 108 -11.85 -6.58 3.38
N GLY A 109 -10.87 -7.28 2.79
CA GLY A 109 -10.58 -8.68 3.07
C GLY A 109 -11.69 -9.61 2.59
N ARG A 110 -11.64 -10.86 3.07
CA ARG A 110 -12.59 -11.94 2.77
C ARG A 110 -13.83 -11.85 3.65
N VAL A 111 -15.00 -11.68 3.05
CA VAL A 111 -16.29 -11.65 3.75
C VAL A 111 -17.21 -12.83 3.37
N TRP A 112 -18.18 -13.17 4.22
CA TRP A 112 -19.09 -14.32 4.07
C TRP A 112 -20.16 -14.09 2.97
N ARG A 113 -20.57 -15.17 2.28
CA ARG A 113 -21.58 -15.24 1.17
C ARG A 113 -21.18 -14.61 -0.17
N GLY A 114 -19.90 -14.59 -0.49
CA GLY A 114 -19.38 -14.01 -1.73
C GLY A 114 -19.45 -12.48 -1.71
N GLN A 115 -18.37 -11.83 -2.13
CA GLN A 115 -18.26 -10.37 -2.17
C GLN A 115 -18.17 -9.88 -3.60
N THR A 116 -18.73 -8.71 -3.87
CA THR A 116 -18.55 -8.08 -5.18
C THR A 116 -17.32 -7.19 -5.15
N ILE A 117 -16.67 -7.08 -6.31
CA ILE A 117 -15.93 -5.89 -6.70
C ILE A 117 -16.80 -5.20 -7.74
N ASP A 118 -17.29 -4.02 -7.39
CA ASP A 118 -18.17 -3.24 -8.24
C ASP A 118 -17.28 -2.40 -9.16
N LEU A 119 -17.43 -2.60 -10.47
CA LEU A 119 -16.70 -1.86 -11.49
C LEU A 119 -17.69 -1.09 -12.34
N GLY A 120 -18.03 0.12 -11.90
CA GLY A 120 -18.88 1.03 -12.66
C GLY A 120 -18.27 1.48 -14.00
N LYS A 121 -18.95 2.43 -14.64
CA LYS A 121 -18.46 3.03 -15.89
C LYS A 121 -17.08 3.65 -15.63
N LEU A 122 -16.08 3.32 -16.46
CA LEU A 122 -14.67 3.73 -16.35
C LEU A 122 -13.84 3.05 -15.23
N CYS A 123 -14.42 2.17 -14.41
CA CYS A 123 -13.68 1.49 -13.34
C CYS A 123 -12.92 0.25 -13.82
N ALA A 124 -13.32 -0.38 -14.94
CA ALA A 124 -12.67 -1.58 -15.47
C ALA A 124 -11.35 -1.29 -16.21
N ARG A 125 -10.51 -0.44 -15.62
CA ARG A 125 -9.14 -0.14 -16.04
C ARG A 125 -8.20 -0.86 -15.09
N LYS A 126 -7.11 -1.47 -15.59
CA LYS A 126 -6.24 -2.33 -14.79
C LYS A 126 -5.81 -1.72 -13.46
N SER A 127 -5.41 -0.45 -13.42
CA SER A 127 -4.97 0.22 -12.18
C SER A 127 -6.06 0.31 -11.12
N ILE A 128 -7.30 0.62 -11.51
CA ILE A 128 -8.45 0.67 -10.60
C ILE A 128 -8.81 -0.75 -10.15
N VAL A 129 -8.82 -1.72 -11.07
CA VAL A 129 -9.08 -3.11 -10.67
C VAL A 129 -8.01 -3.64 -9.70
N ILE A 130 -6.73 -3.26 -9.88
CA ILE A 130 -5.67 -3.59 -8.92
C ILE A 130 -5.97 -3.01 -7.55
N HIS A 131 -6.40 -1.74 -7.49
CA HIS A 131 -6.77 -1.07 -6.25
C HIS A 131 -7.93 -1.80 -5.53
N GLU A 132 -9.01 -2.12 -6.25
CA GLU A 132 -10.17 -2.81 -5.67
C GLU A 132 -9.86 -4.25 -5.22
N ILE A 133 -8.97 -4.95 -5.94
CA ILE A 133 -8.46 -6.24 -5.49
C ILE A 133 -7.62 -6.04 -4.21
N GLY A 134 -6.87 -4.95 -4.09
CA GLY A 134 -6.10 -4.61 -2.90
C GLY A 134 -6.99 -4.54 -1.66
N HIS A 135 -8.11 -3.82 -1.76
CA HIS A 135 -9.16 -3.83 -0.75
C HIS A 135 -9.66 -5.24 -0.43
N ALA A 136 -10.01 -6.04 -1.45
CA ALA A 136 -10.47 -7.42 -1.26
C ALA A 136 -9.43 -8.32 -0.58
N LEU A 137 -8.14 -7.98 -0.66
CA LEU A 137 -7.04 -8.67 0.01
C LEU A 137 -6.73 -8.11 1.41
N GLY A 138 -7.41 -7.05 1.83
CA GLY A 138 -7.28 -6.46 3.16
C GLY A 138 -6.46 -5.17 3.20
N LEU A 139 -6.08 -4.59 2.07
CA LEU A 139 -5.37 -3.31 2.04
C LEU A 139 -6.33 -2.15 2.26
N TYR A 140 -5.93 -1.26 3.18
CA TYR A 140 -6.57 0.02 3.39
C TYR A 140 -5.87 1.10 2.59
N HIS A 141 -6.51 2.25 2.48
CA HIS A 141 -5.86 3.43 1.95
C HIS A 141 -4.65 3.88 2.77
N GLU A 142 -3.59 4.25 2.05
CA GLU A 142 -2.32 4.64 2.65
C GLU A 142 -2.44 5.97 3.41
N HIS A 143 -3.28 6.91 2.93
CA HIS A 143 -3.49 8.20 3.58
C HIS A 143 -4.33 8.10 4.87
N ASN A 144 -4.95 6.96 5.18
CA ASN A 144 -5.71 6.77 6.43
C ASN A 144 -4.85 6.14 7.52
N ARG A 145 -3.59 5.84 7.25
CA ARG A 145 -2.66 5.30 8.25
C ARG A 145 -2.65 6.12 9.54
N PRO A 146 -2.57 5.48 10.72
CA PRO A 146 -2.48 6.20 12.00
C PRO A 146 -1.29 7.17 12.06
N ASP A 147 -0.20 6.86 11.37
CA ASP A 147 1.04 7.64 11.29
C ASP A 147 1.12 8.60 10.09
N ARG A 148 0.06 8.70 9.25
CA ARG A 148 0.06 9.50 8.01
C ARG A 148 0.44 10.96 8.22
N ASP A 149 0.11 11.55 9.37
CA ASP A 149 0.44 12.95 9.68
C ASP A 149 1.96 13.20 9.82
N LYS A 150 2.82 12.17 9.87
CA LYS A 150 4.28 12.32 9.76
C LYS A 150 4.75 12.56 8.32
N TYR A 151 3.92 12.19 7.33
CA TYR A 151 4.27 12.11 5.91
C TYR A 151 3.46 13.11 5.07
N VAL A 152 2.17 13.27 5.38
CA VAL A 152 1.25 14.17 4.68
C VAL A 152 0.54 15.10 5.65
N GLN A 153 -0.03 16.17 5.10
CA GLN A 153 -0.98 17.05 5.77
C GLN A 153 -2.29 17.06 4.98
N VAL A 154 -3.40 16.78 5.66
CA VAL A 154 -4.73 16.94 5.08
C VAL A 154 -5.17 18.40 5.25
N LEU A 155 -5.44 19.06 4.13
CA LEU A 155 -5.92 20.43 4.06
C LEU A 155 -7.45 20.43 4.02
N PHE A 156 -8.09 20.18 5.17
CA PHE A 156 -9.55 20.04 5.30
C PHE A 156 -10.34 21.24 4.78
N GLN A 157 -9.74 22.44 4.74
CA GLN A 157 -10.33 23.64 4.14
C GLN A 157 -10.52 23.54 2.62
N ASN A 158 -9.82 22.62 1.95
CA ASN A 158 -9.97 22.36 0.51
C ASN A 158 -10.82 21.11 0.23
N VAL A 159 -11.14 20.30 1.24
CA VAL A 159 -11.94 19.07 1.11
C VAL A 159 -13.43 19.43 0.98
N ALA A 160 -14.12 18.80 0.05
CA ALA A 160 -15.57 18.91 -0.08
C ALA A 160 -16.28 18.46 1.21
N PRO A 161 -17.30 19.18 1.71
CA PRO A 161 -17.94 18.86 2.99
C PRO A 161 -18.39 17.39 3.12
N PHE A 162 -18.97 16.82 2.06
CA PHE A 162 -19.44 15.42 2.01
C PHE A 162 -18.31 14.38 2.06
N ALA A 163 -17.06 14.78 1.81
CA ALA A 163 -15.92 13.86 1.73
C ALA A 163 -14.97 13.98 2.93
N LYS A 164 -15.28 14.79 3.94
CA LYS A 164 -14.36 15.00 5.08
C LYS A 164 -14.07 13.73 5.86
N SER A 165 -15.08 12.89 6.07
CA SER A 165 -14.94 11.57 6.71
C SER A 165 -13.97 10.67 5.97
N ASN A 166 -13.81 10.84 4.64
CA ASN A 166 -12.90 10.02 3.84
C ASN A 166 -11.41 10.25 4.17
N PHE A 167 -11.10 11.30 4.92
CA PHE A 167 -9.74 11.62 5.35
C PHE A 167 -9.53 11.28 6.83
N GLU A 168 -10.46 10.61 7.51
CA GLU A 168 -10.26 10.19 8.89
C GLU A 168 -9.21 9.09 8.99
N LYS A 169 -8.40 9.09 10.06
CA LYS A 169 -7.39 8.05 10.24
C LYS A 169 -8.05 6.80 10.79
N VAL A 170 -7.58 5.66 10.32
CA VAL A 170 -7.71 4.39 11.02
C VAL A 170 -7.08 4.56 12.42
N ARG A 171 -7.69 3.99 13.46
CA ARG A 171 -7.10 4.00 14.80
C ARG A 171 -5.79 3.18 14.84
N PRO A 172 -4.83 3.50 15.73
CA PRO A 172 -3.54 2.80 15.83
C PRO A 172 -3.63 1.28 15.97
N ASN A 173 -4.70 0.77 16.58
CA ASN A 173 -4.95 -0.66 16.77
C ASN A 173 -6.05 -1.19 15.83
N GLY A 174 -6.35 -0.49 14.73
CA GLY A 174 -7.37 -0.89 13.76
C GLY A 174 -6.82 -1.72 12.60
N VAL A 175 -5.56 -1.48 12.21
CA VAL A 175 -4.87 -2.15 11.08
C VAL A 175 -3.39 -2.35 11.42
N ASP A 176 -2.83 -3.51 11.05
CA ASP A 176 -1.40 -3.81 11.16
C ASP A 176 -0.70 -3.62 9.81
N TYR A 177 0.22 -2.65 9.75
CA TYR A 177 1.03 -2.39 8.55
C TYR A 177 2.32 -3.21 8.50
N HIS A 178 2.46 -4.21 9.39
CA HIS A 178 3.58 -5.16 9.43
C HIS A 178 4.97 -4.50 9.43
N GLY A 179 5.10 -3.32 10.05
CA GLY A 179 6.35 -2.55 10.07
C GLY A 179 6.80 -2.00 8.70
N ILE A 180 5.91 -1.94 7.72
CA ILE A 180 6.16 -1.35 6.40
C ILE A 180 6.07 0.19 6.51
N PRO A 181 7.08 0.95 5.99
CA PRO A 181 7.04 2.41 6.01
C PRO A 181 5.93 2.97 5.12
N TYR A 182 5.61 4.26 5.31
CA TYR A 182 4.61 4.97 4.50
C TYR A 182 5.03 5.04 3.03
N ASP A 183 4.11 4.73 2.10
CA ASP A 183 4.38 4.72 0.67
C ASP A 183 3.57 5.75 -0.14
N TYR A 184 4.20 6.85 -0.51
CA TYR A 184 3.60 7.85 -1.42
C TYR A 184 3.22 7.29 -2.80
N SER A 185 3.85 6.20 -3.22
CA SER A 185 3.61 5.52 -4.50
C SER A 185 2.68 4.30 -4.38
N SER A 186 2.07 4.05 -3.21
CA SER A 186 1.11 2.97 -3.08
C SER A 186 -0.05 3.16 -4.06
N ILE A 187 -0.52 2.07 -4.67
CA ILE A 187 -1.76 2.06 -5.46
C ILE A 187 -2.98 2.42 -4.60
N MET A 188 -2.86 2.30 -3.27
CA MET A 188 -3.88 2.62 -2.27
C MET A 188 -3.77 4.07 -1.77
N HIS A 189 -2.92 4.92 -2.34
CA HIS A 189 -2.77 6.31 -1.89
C HIS A 189 -3.61 7.27 -2.74
N TYR A 190 -4.46 8.08 -2.12
CA TYR A 190 -5.19 9.15 -2.81
C TYR A 190 -4.28 10.22 -3.42
N GLY A 191 -4.72 10.79 -4.54
CA GLY A 191 -4.01 11.89 -5.19
C GLY A 191 -4.08 13.20 -4.40
N ALA A 192 -3.16 14.13 -4.68
CA ALA A 192 -3.04 15.40 -3.97
C ALA A 192 -4.34 16.26 -4.01
N THR A 193 -5.20 16.08 -5.01
CA THR A 193 -6.44 16.85 -5.22
C THR A 193 -7.71 16.02 -5.02
N ALA A 194 -7.61 14.83 -4.41
CA ALA A 194 -8.77 13.96 -4.16
C ALA A 194 -9.87 14.72 -3.41
N PHE A 195 -11.11 14.66 -3.89
CA PHE A 195 -12.29 15.30 -3.27
C PHE A 195 -12.15 16.81 -2.99
N THR A 196 -11.39 17.52 -3.82
CA THR A 196 -11.25 18.98 -3.69
C THR A 196 -12.55 19.70 -4.03
N ARG A 197 -12.88 20.74 -3.25
CA ARG A 197 -14.01 21.65 -3.51
C ARG A 197 -13.64 22.87 -4.36
N ASN A 198 -12.35 23.12 -4.57
CA ASN A 198 -11.84 24.37 -5.13
C ASN A 198 -10.65 24.18 -6.07
N GLY A 199 -10.40 22.95 -6.54
CA GLY A 199 -9.27 22.60 -7.40
C GLY A 199 -7.90 22.63 -6.71
N LYS A 200 -7.83 23.03 -5.43
CA LYS A 200 -6.58 23.04 -4.65
C LYS A 200 -6.33 21.69 -4.00
N LYS A 201 -5.08 21.47 -3.57
CA LYS A 201 -4.69 20.23 -2.90
C LYS A 201 -5.47 20.00 -1.62
N THR A 202 -5.92 18.77 -1.42
CA THR A 202 -6.51 18.25 -0.19
C THR A 202 -5.50 17.45 0.61
N ILE A 203 -4.52 16.81 -0.05
CA ILE A 203 -3.39 16.12 0.59
C ILE A 203 -2.10 16.79 0.13
N GLN A 204 -1.31 17.26 1.08
CA GLN A 204 0.01 17.85 0.84
C GLN A 204 1.10 16.97 1.43
N ALA A 205 2.07 16.56 0.61
CA ALA A 205 3.23 15.83 1.10
C ALA A 205 4.14 16.76 1.93
N LYS A 206 4.57 16.32 3.11
CA LYS A 206 5.58 17.04 3.92
C LYS A 206 6.94 17.05 3.24
N PHE A 207 7.24 16.00 2.49
CA PHE A 207 8.39 15.93 1.60
C PHE A 207 7.95 16.29 0.18
N LYS A 208 8.10 17.57 -0.21
CA LYS A 208 7.61 18.09 -1.50
C LYS A 208 8.08 17.27 -2.72
N ALA A 209 9.30 16.74 -2.70
CA ALA A 209 9.83 15.89 -3.77
C ALA A 209 8.99 14.63 -4.02
N LYS A 210 8.17 14.18 -3.05
CA LYS A 210 7.36 12.96 -3.10
C LYS A 210 5.94 13.18 -3.55
N GLU A 211 5.50 14.44 -3.62
CA GLU A 211 4.10 14.78 -3.87
C GLU A 211 3.61 14.28 -5.23
N HIS A 212 4.50 14.23 -6.23
CA HIS A 212 4.19 13.79 -7.58
C HIS A 212 3.90 12.28 -7.71
N LEU A 213 4.17 11.48 -6.67
CA LEU A 213 3.95 10.04 -6.63
C LEU A 213 2.50 9.68 -6.21
N MET A 214 1.87 10.53 -5.40
CA MET A 214 0.57 10.24 -4.79
C MET A 214 -0.54 10.15 -5.84
N GLY A 215 -1.30 9.04 -5.81
CA GLY A 215 -2.47 8.82 -6.65
C GLY A 215 -2.18 8.69 -8.14
N ARG A 216 -0.97 8.30 -8.54
CA ARG A 216 -0.58 8.13 -9.95
C ARG A 216 -0.14 6.73 -10.34
N SER A 217 -0.06 5.81 -9.37
CA SER A 217 0.39 4.44 -9.62
C SER A 217 -0.55 3.69 -10.55
N THR A 218 0.02 2.94 -11.49
CA THR A 218 -0.72 2.12 -12.45
C THR A 218 -0.65 0.63 -12.13
N THR A 219 0.17 0.26 -11.14
CA THR A 219 0.37 -1.10 -10.63
C THR A 219 0.76 -1.04 -9.15
N LEU A 220 0.95 -2.20 -8.52
CA LEU A 220 1.41 -2.33 -7.14
C LEU A 220 2.81 -1.72 -6.98
N SER A 221 3.02 -0.95 -5.92
CA SER A 221 4.35 -0.49 -5.53
C SER A 221 5.18 -1.62 -4.92
N PHE A 222 6.49 -1.39 -4.77
CA PHE A 222 7.38 -2.29 -4.02
C PHE A 222 6.86 -2.56 -2.60
N LEU A 223 6.35 -1.52 -1.91
CA LEU A 223 5.90 -1.67 -0.52
C LEU A 223 4.49 -2.27 -0.41
N ASP A 224 3.61 -2.07 -1.40
CA ASP A 224 2.34 -2.81 -1.50
C ASP A 224 2.62 -4.32 -1.58
N ILE A 225 3.56 -4.71 -2.45
CA ILE A 225 3.95 -6.12 -2.62
C ILE A 225 4.57 -6.65 -1.33
N LYS A 226 5.52 -5.92 -0.73
CA LYS A 226 6.14 -6.33 0.53
C LYS A 226 5.14 -6.50 1.66
N LEU A 227 4.15 -5.61 1.76
CA LEU A 227 3.06 -5.69 2.74
C LEU A 227 2.24 -6.97 2.53
N LEU A 228 1.82 -7.26 1.29
CA LEU A 228 1.08 -8.48 0.96
C LEU A 228 1.88 -9.75 1.26
N HIS A 229 3.20 -9.75 1.03
CA HIS A 229 4.06 -10.90 1.39
C HIS A 229 4.06 -11.17 2.90
N ARG A 230 4.05 -10.13 3.73
CA ARG A 230 3.97 -10.27 5.19
C ARG A 230 2.58 -10.68 5.65
N MET A 231 1.53 -10.10 5.07
CA MET A 231 0.13 -10.44 5.39
C MET A 231 -0.20 -11.90 5.07
N TYR A 232 0.22 -12.38 3.89
CA TYR A 232 -0.07 -13.73 3.39
C TYR A 232 1.05 -14.75 3.65
N ASN A 233 2.10 -14.35 4.36
CA ASN A 233 3.26 -15.18 4.69
C ASN A 233 3.84 -15.89 3.46
N CYS A 234 4.09 -15.14 2.39
CA CYS A 234 4.50 -15.68 1.10
C CYS A 234 5.89 -16.32 1.11
N SER A 235 6.73 -16.00 2.09
CA SER A 235 8.05 -16.61 2.30
C SER A 235 8.00 -17.85 3.21
N LYS A 236 6.80 -18.37 3.51
CA LYS A 236 6.63 -19.59 4.29
C LYS A 236 7.37 -20.75 3.61
N GLY A 237 8.31 -21.36 4.34
CA GLY A 237 9.11 -22.47 3.85
C GLY A 237 10.44 -22.04 3.20
N CYS A 238 10.71 -20.74 3.11
CA CYS A 238 12.03 -20.24 2.72
C CYS A 238 12.98 -20.25 3.93
N GLU A 239 14.24 -20.65 3.69
CA GLU A 239 15.29 -20.58 4.71
C GLU A 239 15.72 -19.13 4.97
N LYS A 240 15.78 -18.32 3.92
CA LYS A 240 16.11 -16.90 3.99
C LYS A 240 14.98 -16.10 4.63
N LYS A 241 15.36 -15.08 5.38
CA LYS A 241 14.46 -14.07 5.98
C LYS A 241 14.66 -12.72 5.30
N ASP A 242 13.69 -11.82 5.48
CA ASP A 242 13.78 -10.43 5.01
C ASP A 242 15.08 -9.74 5.44
N SER A 243 15.58 -10.05 6.64
CA SER A 243 16.83 -9.52 7.20
C SER A 243 18.08 -9.91 6.41
N ASP A 244 18.00 -10.99 5.63
CA ASP A 244 19.11 -11.49 4.81
C ASP A 244 19.15 -10.79 3.45
N CYS A 245 18.10 -10.02 3.11
CA CYS A 245 18.00 -9.31 1.86
C CYS A 245 18.64 -7.92 1.95
N PRO A 246 19.34 -7.48 0.89
CA PRO A 246 20.00 -6.18 0.90
C PRO A 246 19.04 -4.99 1.10
N GLY A 247 19.42 -4.05 1.96
CA GLY A 247 18.71 -2.79 2.16
C GLY A 247 17.28 -2.98 2.67
N ILE A 248 16.30 -2.47 1.92
CA ILE A 248 14.88 -2.65 2.24
C ILE A 248 14.25 -3.84 1.51
N GLY A 249 15.07 -4.70 0.91
CA GLY A 249 14.64 -5.90 0.21
C GLY A 249 13.82 -6.85 1.10
N PHE A 250 13.25 -7.87 0.48
CA PHE A 250 12.52 -8.94 1.19
C PHE A 250 12.59 -10.25 0.40
N VAL A 251 12.24 -11.36 1.05
CA VAL A 251 12.23 -12.67 0.40
C VAL A 251 10.90 -12.88 -0.31
N ASN A 252 10.94 -13.13 -1.61
CA ASN A 252 9.75 -13.35 -2.42
C ASN A 252 9.20 -14.80 -2.28
N LYS A 253 8.13 -15.09 -3.03
CA LYS A 253 7.42 -16.37 -3.07
C LYS A 253 8.26 -17.53 -3.61
N ASP A 254 9.37 -17.21 -4.27
CA ASP A 254 10.31 -18.15 -4.89
C ASP A 254 11.62 -18.24 -4.07
N CYS A 255 11.60 -17.77 -2.82
CA CYS A 255 12.74 -17.74 -1.88
C CYS A 255 13.97 -16.95 -2.36
N GLN A 256 13.74 -15.95 -3.21
CA GLN A 256 14.76 -15.03 -3.71
C GLN A 256 14.62 -13.67 -3.05
N CYS A 257 15.76 -13.00 -2.79
CA CYS A 257 15.73 -11.62 -2.36
C CYS A 257 15.31 -10.71 -3.52
N VAL A 258 14.27 -9.93 -3.31
CA VAL A 258 13.80 -8.90 -4.23
C VAL A 258 13.99 -7.51 -3.64
N CYS A 259 14.31 -6.57 -4.52
CA CYS A 259 14.69 -5.21 -4.24
C CYS A 259 13.81 -4.22 -5.04
N PRO A 260 13.78 -2.93 -4.67
CA PRO A 260 12.97 -1.94 -5.37
C PRO A 260 13.28 -1.85 -6.87
N GLY A 261 12.23 -1.86 -7.70
CA GLY A 261 12.32 -1.77 -9.16
C GLY A 261 10.98 -1.35 -9.76
N GLU A 262 10.65 -1.82 -10.97
CA GLU A 262 9.36 -1.57 -11.63
C GLU A 262 8.50 -2.87 -11.73
N PRO A 263 7.78 -3.31 -10.68
CA PRO A 263 7.76 -2.76 -9.32
C PRO A 263 8.78 -3.43 -8.37
N ILE A 264 9.30 -4.60 -8.75
CA ILE A 264 10.33 -5.35 -8.00
C ILE A 264 11.34 -5.93 -8.98
N GLU A 265 12.58 -6.11 -8.53
CA GLU A 265 13.62 -6.83 -9.26
C GLU A 265 14.34 -7.82 -8.33
N ILE A 266 14.99 -8.84 -8.89
CA ILE A 266 15.87 -9.71 -8.10
C ILE A 266 17.05 -8.86 -7.62
N CYS A 267 17.32 -8.90 -6.31
CA CYS A 267 18.44 -8.18 -5.73
C CYS A 267 19.75 -8.63 -6.39
N LYS A 268 20.51 -7.66 -6.90
CA LYS A 268 21.87 -7.90 -7.35
C LYS A 268 22.74 -8.18 -6.11
N SER A 269 23.60 -9.18 -6.18
CA SER A 269 24.61 -9.39 -5.14
C SER A 269 25.43 -8.12 -4.97
N PRO A 270 25.82 -7.72 -3.75
CA PRO A 270 26.73 -6.62 -3.57
C PRO A 270 28.06 -6.98 -4.24
N GLU A 271 28.39 -6.33 -5.37
CA GLU A 271 29.74 -6.40 -5.91
C GLU A 271 30.69 -5.81 -4.87
N LYS A 272 31.73 -6.56 -4.47
CA LYS A 272 32.81 -6.00 -3.64
C LYS A 272 33.42 -4.82 -4.41
N PRO A 273 33.46 -3.59 -3.86
CA PRO A 273 33.94 -2.45 -4.61
C PRO A 273 35.43 -2.61 -4.92
N LYS A 274 35.81 -2.55 -6.21
CA LYS A 274 37.21 -2.62 -6.66
C LYS A 274 37.93 -1.26 -6.68
N LYS A 275 37.37 -0.16 -6.16
CA LYS A 275 37.97 1.18 -6.29
C LYS A 275 37.83 2.07 -5.05
N LYS A 276 38.88 2.86 -4.78
CA LYS A 276 39.07 3.84 -3.67
C LYS A 276 38.29 5.17 -3.83
N LYS A 277 37.28 5.25 -4.70
CA LYS A 277 36.41 6.43 -4.79
C LYS A 277 35.12 6.16 -4.03
N CYS A 278 34.62 7.16 -3.30
CA CYS A 278 33.28 7.13 -2.73
C CYS A 278 32.27 7.15 -3.88
N GLU A 279 31.98 5.98 -4.42
CA GLU A 279 30.88 5.74 -5.33
C GLU A 279 29.81 4.95 -4.56
N ASP A 280 28.56 5.29 -4.79
CA ASP A 280 27.43 4.65 -4.14
C ASP A 280 27.18 3.28 -4.80
N PHE A 281 27.45 2.21 -4.05
CA PHE A 281 27.24 0.83 -4.48
C PHE A 281 25.97 0.21 -3.88
N HIS A 282 25.15 1.00 -3.16
CA HIS A 282 23.99 0.45 -2.48
C HIS A 282 22.76 0.50 -3.41
N HIS A 283 22.26 -0.66 -3.82
CA HIS A 283 21.09 -0.82 -4.71
C HIS A 283 19.83 -0.11 -4.21
N SER A 284 19.68 0.12 -2.90
CA SER A 284 18.55 0.90 -2.34
C SER A 284 18.83 2.40 -2.21
N CYS A 285 20.01 2.92 -2.58
CA CYS A 285 20.31 4.34 -2.37
C CYS A 285 19.45 5.25 -3.25
N SER A 286 19.23 4.90 -4.52
CA SER A 286 18.26 5.59 -5.39
C SER A 286 16.85 5.53 -4.81
N PHE A 287 16.48 4.42 -4.17
CA PHE A 287 15.20 4.27 -3.48
C PHE A 287 15.14 5.06 -2.15
N TRP A 288 16.22 5.17 -1.39
CA TRP A 288 16.27 5.96 -0.14
C TRP A 288 16.33 7.45 -0.40
N ALA A 289 17.11 7.88 -1.40
CA ALA A 289 17.05 9.21 -1.97
C ALA A 289 15.65 9.49 -2.56
N ALA A 290 15.12 8.49 -3.27
CA ALA A 290 13.73 8.22 -3.58
C ALA A 290 12.80 8.65 -2.45
N GLN A 291 12.78 7.91 -1.35
CA GLN A 291 11.82 7.91 -0.25
C GLN A 291 12.15 8.86 0.90
N ALA A 292 13.26 9.59 0.84
CA ALA A 292 13.80 10.40 1.93
C ALA A 292 13.94 9.65 3.27
N ILE A 293 14.24 8.34 3.23
CA ILE A 293 14.58 7.54 4.41
C ILE A 293 16.04 7.85 4.78
N VAL A 294 16.29 9.08 5.22
CA VAL A 294 17.57 9.49 5.81
C VAL A 294 17.23 10.17 7.13
N THR A 295 17.39 9.43 8.23
CA THR A 295 17.20 9.97 9.57
C THR A 295 18.25 11.03 9.86
N ASN A 296 17.79 12.24 10.23
CA ASN A 296 18.61 13.30 10.79
C ASN A 296 19.28 12.83 12.10
N ILE A 297 20.52 12.37 12.03
CA ILE A 297 21.39 12.21 13.20
C ILE A 297 22.60 13.11 12.98
N ALA A 298 22.46 14.39 13.36
CA ALA A 298 23.57 15.26 13.79
C ALA A 298 23.01 16.63 14.23
N ARG A 299 22.55 16.72 15.48
CA ARG A 299 22.51 17.98 16.22
C ARG A 299 23.44 17.85 17.42
N ALA A 300 24.70 18.21 17.23
CA ALA A 300 25.58 18.62 18.33
C ALA A 300 26.76 19.43 17.77
N GLY A 301 26.72 20.75 18.04
CA GLY A 301 27.88 21.62 18.28
C GLY A 301 28.95 21.76 17.19
N LEU A 302 28.97 22.90 16.49
CA LEU A 302 29.99 23.96 16.68
C LEU A 302 29.82 25.10 15.66
N GLN A 303 30.10 26.30 16.14
CA GLN A 303 29.82 27.59 15.50
C GLN A 303 30.81 27.96 14.38
N LYS A 304 30.31 28.83 13.46
CA LYS A 304 31.02 29.83 12.62
C LYS A 304 31.86 29.34 11.43
N LYS A 305 31.25 29.34 10.23
CA LYS A 305 31.46 30.28 9.10
C LYS A 305 30.86 29.67 7.82
N ASN A 306 30.38 30.54 6.92
CA ASN A 306 29.43 30.25 5.83
C ASN A 306 29.95 29.34 4.70
N VAL A 307 30.04 28.03 4.94
CA VAL A 307 30.00 26.98 3.90
C VAL A 307 29.38 25.72 4.52
N ILE A 308 28.22 25.28 4.05
CA ILE A 308 27.70 23.94 4.40
C ILE A 308 28.51 22.92 3.60
N ARG A 309 29.65 22.50 4.14
CA ARG A 309 30.38 21.31 3.69
C ARG A 309 29.82 20.11 4.44
N ILE A 310 29.04 19.28 3.77
CA ILE A 310 28.69 17.95 4.27
C ILE A 310 29.84 17.03 3.88
N GLN A 311 30.74 16.77 4.83
CA GLN A 311 31.90 15.90 4.66
C GLN A 311 31.56 14.54 5.27
N TYR A 312 31.28 13.53 4.45
CA TYR A 312 31.26 12.14 4.92
C TYR A 312 32.64 11.53 4.62
N GLY A 313 33.49 11.47 5.64
CA GLY A 313 34.83 10.89 5.57
C GLY A 313 34.80 9.38 5.76
N CYS A 314 35.64 8.68 5.00
CA CYS A 314 35.97 7.28 5.20
C CYS A 314 36.75 7.11 6.51
N TYR A 315 36.20 6.39 7.49
CA TYR A 315 36.99 5.72 8.52
C TYR A 315 36.35 4.38 8.87
N GLY A 316 37.17 3.34 8.84
CA GLY A 316 36.77 1.98 9.16
C GLY A 316 36.64 1.73 10.66
N ILE A 317 36.15 0.52 10.92
CA ILE A 317 35.95 -0.19 12.18
C ILE A 317 34.52 -0.04 12.76
N ALA A 318 33.80 -1.16 12.63
CA ALA A 318 32.58 -1.59 13.32
C ALA A 318 31.27 -0.80 13.10
N GLU A 319 30.23 -1.56 12.71
CA GLU A 319 28.80 -1.20 12.68
C GLU A 319 28.38 -0.14 11.64
N ASN A 320 28.13 -0.63 10.41
CA ASN A 320 27.85 0.09 9.17
C ASN A 320 26.88 1.31 9.28
N PRO A 321 27.37 2.55 9.10
CA PRO A 321 26.52 3.68 8.72
C PRO A 321 26.34 3.75 7.19
N VAL A 322 25.11 4.00 6.74
CA VAL A 322 24.75 4.22 5.33
C VAL A 322 25.06 5.67 4.94
N ILE A 323 25.85 5.89 3.88
CA ILE A 323 26.11 7.21 3.28
C ILE A 323 25.39 7.27 1.93
N CYS A 324 24.35 8.10 1.81
CA CYS A 324 23.74 8.45 0.53
C CYS A 324 24.29 9.83 0.09
N ALA A 325 25.16 9.86 -0.92
CA ALA A 325 25.61 11.10 -1.52
C ALA A 325 24.75 11.43 -2.75
N VAL A 326 23.92 12.47 -2.66
CA VAL A 326 23.22 13.03 -3.82
C VAL A 326 24.05 14.19 -4.36
N HIS A 327 24.72 14.00 -5.49
CA HIS A 327 25.31 15.12 -6.24
C HIS A 327 24.16 15.96 -6.83
N ARG A 328 24.18 17.27 -6.57
CA ARG A 328 23.36 18.26 -7.27
C ARG A 328 23.92 18.52 -8.66
#